data_AF-A0A0H5PYP6-F1
#
_entry.id   AF-A0A0H5PYP6-F1
#
_cell.length_a   1.000
_cell.length_b   1.000
_cell.length_c   1.000
_cell.angle_alpha   90.00
_cell.angle_beta   90.00
_cell.angle_gamma   90.00
#
_symmetry.space_group_name_H-M   'P 1'
#
loop_
_entity.id
_entity.type
_entity.pdbx_description
1 polymer ?
#
loop_
_entity_poly.entity_id
_entity_poly.type
_entity_poly.pdbx_seq_one_letter_code
_entity_poly.pdbx_strand_id
1 'polypeptide(L)'
;MLFCPNMKLIMVAQFADGSKRMDMVHVRCKQWSCPYCAPANARTWKDYILKRLSREDFSGKSWVFVTITAHEDSHKISPQATLRNLQRGWGKLYHRLKTFNGGKAFDYIRVFEKHENGKYGGYHMHLIMSIGDAFALKKDEFAQVLEREKTARKQGKRPRKRLKREKHPARWIKDACRACRMGYEADMKQIGSVTTKVASYMTKYISKQLEILEFPPRMRRIQASVRFGSPKRRKTGNARHWMPRSAIYKTDLEDYDLIFDMTRKHVISEDDFPDGVLWYPKELK
;
A
#
# COMPACT_ATOMS: atom_id res chain seq x y z
N MET A 1 -23.02 1.82 2.47
CA MET A 1 -22.80 1.36 3.87
C MET A 1 -22.30 2.52 4.72
N LEU A 2 -23.06 2.91 5.74
CA LEU A 2 -22.69 4.00 6.66
C LEU A 2 -21.65 3.57 7.71
N PHE A 3 -21.51 2.27 7.98
CA PHE A 3 -20.63 1.73 9.02
C PHE A 3 -19.98 0.40 8.62
N CYS A 4 -18.98 0.01 9.41
CA CYS A 4 -18.25 -1.24 9.25
C CYS A 4 -19.13 -2.43 9.71
N PRO A 5 -19.49 -3.38 8.82
CA PRO A 5 -20.27 -4.56 9.23
C PRO A 5 -19.50 -5.46 10.22
N ASN A 6 -18.17 -5.50 10.11
CA ASN A 6 -17.31 -6.29 10.98
C ASN A 6 -16.82 -5.51 12.22
N MET A 7 -17.52 -4.45 12.63
CA MET A 7 -17.19 -3.74 13.86
C MET A 7 -17.37 -4.69 15.06
N LYS A 8 -16.58 -4.51 16.11
CA LYS A 8 -16.69 -5.32 17.34
C LYS A 8 -16.62 -4.48 18.62
N LEU A 9 -16.35 -3.19 18.47
CA LEU A 9 -15.94 -2.34 19.58
C LEU A 9 -16.19 -0.88 19.23
N ILE A 10 -16.50 -0.10 20.25
CA ILE A 10 -16.46 1.35 20.23
C ILE A 10 -15.35 1.82 21.18
N MET A 11 -14.76 2.98 20.89
CA MET A 11 -13.96 3.68 21.88
C MET A 11 -14.83 4.81 22.44
N VAL A 12 -14.86 4.95 23.74
CA VAL A 12 -15.46 6.10 24.41
C VAL A 12 -14.36 6.93 25.05
N ALA A 13 -14.50 8.24 25.02
CA ALA A 13 -13.61 9.19 25.66
C ALA A 13 -14.35 9.91 26.77
N GLN A 14 -13.77 9.83 27.96
CA GLN A 14 -14.09 10.73 29.06
C GLN A 14 -13.12 11.91 29.07
N PHE A 15 -13.59 13.05 29.54
CA PHE A 15 -12.82 14.29 29.62
C PHE A 15 -12.27 14.45 31.04
N ALA A 16 -11.00 14.86 31.15
CA ALA A 16 -10.34 15.05 32.44
C ALA A 16 -10.83 16.30 33.20
N ASP A 17 -11.60 17.17 32.55
CA ASP A 17 -12.17 18.39 33.13
C ASP A 17 -13.41 18.12 34.01
N GLY A 18 -13.81 16.86 34.17
CA GLY A 18 -14.98 16.47 34.95
C GLY A 18 -16.31 16.72 34.23
N SER A 19 -16.30 17.15 32.96
CA SER A 19 -17.54 17.28 32.20
C SER A 19 -18.24 15.92 32.07
N LYS A 20 -19.55 15.90 32.30
CA LYS A 20 -20.42 14.75 32.05
C LYS A 20 -20.71 14.54 30.56
N ARG A 21 -19.66 14.64 29.74
CA ARG A 21 -19.71 14.41 28.30
C ARG A 21 -18.96 13.14 27.95
N MET A 22 -19.58 12.29 27.14
CA MET A 22 -18.93 11.12 26.54
C MET A 22 -18.86 11.29 25.02
N ASP A 23 -17.64 11.32 24.47
CA ASP A 23 -17.45 11.24 23.02
C ASP A 23 -17.20 9.77 22.64
N MET A 24 -17.89 9.24 21.63
CA MET A 24 -17.67 7.88 21.15
C MET A 24 -17.26 7.81 19.67
N VAL A 25 -16.48 6.78 19.32
CA VAL A 25 -16.10 6.46 17.95
C VAL A 25 -16.22 4.97 17.66
N HIS A 26 -16.67 4.64 16.46
CA HIS A 26 -16.78 3.28 15.97
C HIS A 26 -15.42 2.72 15.56
N VAL A 27 -15.01 1.59 16.15
CA VAL A 27 -13.74 0.95 15.77
C VAL A 27 -13.94 0.13 14.51
N ARG A 28 -13.40 0.67 13.41
CA ARG A 28 -13.28 -0.04 12.13
C ARG A 28 -12.51 -1.35 12.30
N CYS A 29 -12.97 -2.43 11.66
CA CYS A 29 -12.22 -3.69 11.61
C CYS A 29 -10.87 -3.57 10.87
N LYS A 30 -10.72 -2.52 10.04
CA LYS A 30 -9.55 -2.24 9.18
C LYS A 30 -9.19 -3.37 8.21
N GLN A 31 -10.03 -4.38 8.06
CA GLN A 31 -9.85 -5.41 7.04
C GLN A 31 -10.05 -4.81 5.65
N TRP A 32 -9.26 -5.27 4.70
CA TRP A 32 -9.39 -4.88 3.29
C TRP A 32 -10.45 -5.69 2.53
N SER A 33 -10.95 -6.77 3.11
CA SER A 33 -12.14 -7.48 2.63
C SER A 33 -13.44 -6.83 3.11
N CYS A 34 -13.37 -5.89 4.05
CA CYS A 34 -14.57 -5.21 4.55
C CYS A 34 -14.95 -4.07 3.60
N PRO A 35 -16.15 -4.08 3.00
CA PRO A 35 -16.58 -3.12 1.97
C PRO A 35 -16.61 -1.67 2.48
N TYR A 36 -16.81 -1.47 3.78
CA TYR A 36 -16.68 -0.14 4.41
C TYR A 36 -15.22 0.24 4.70
N CYS A 37 -14.44 -0.68 5.28
CA CYS A 37 -13.09 -0.34 5.74
C CYS A 37 -12.09 -0.24 4.60
N ALA A 38 -12.25 -1.00 3.53
CA ALA A 38 -11.28 -1.09 2.46
C ALA A 38 -11.14 0.24 1.68
N PRO A 39 -12.23 0.93 1.26
CA PRO A 39 -12.13 2.27 0.67
C PRO A 39 -11.54 3.31 1.63
N ALA A 40 -11.93 3.27 2.91
CA ALA A 40 -11.40 4.18 3.93
C ALA A 40 -9.89 3.95 4.17
N ASN A 41 -9.43 2.71 4.15
CA ASN A 41 -8.02 2.35 4.20
C ASN A 41 -7.27 2.84 2.96
N ALA A 42 -7.85 2.66 1.76
CA ALA A 42 -7.29 3.16 0.51
C ALA A 42 -7.08 4.68 0.55
N ARG A 43 -8.09 5.43 0.98
CA ARG A 43 -8.02 6.89 1.17
C ARG A 43 -6.94 7.27 2.19
N THR A 44 -6.91 6.61 3.35
CA THR A 44 -5.89 6.83 4.38
C THR A 44 -4.47 6.66 3.83
N TRP A 45 -4.23 5.61 3.04
CA TRP A 45 -2.94 5.36 2.43
C TRP A 45 -2.62 6.34 1.30
N LYS A 46 -3.59 6.69 0.45
CA LYS A 46 -3.42 7.73 -0.58
C LYS A 46 -2.96 9.05 0.06
N ASP A 47 -3.69 9.52 1.06
CA ASP A 47 -3.39 10.78 1.75
C ASP A 47 -2.03 10.71 2.44
N TYR A 48 -1.71 9.57 3.06
CA TYR A 48 -0.41 9.36 3.68
C TYR A 48 0.72 9.40 2.65
N ILE A 49 0.56 8.72 1.51
CA ILE A 49 1.57 8.69 0.44
C ILE A 49 1.79 10.08 -0.14
N LEU A 50 0.71 10.82 -0.45
CA LEU A 50 0.79 12.19 -0.93
C LEU A 50 1.55 13.09 0.04
N LYS A 51 1.15 13.09 1.31
CA LYS A 51 1.82 13.88 2.37
C LYS A 51 3.25 13.45 2.61
N ARG A 52 3.58 12.15 2.46
CA ARG A 52 4.94 11.65 2.68
C ARG A 52 5.85 12.06 1.53
N LEU A 53 5.38 11.95 0.29
CA LEU A 53 6.12 12.32 -0.91
C LEU A 53 6.30 13.83 -1.06
N SER A 54 5.42 14.65 -0.47
CA SER A 54 5.55 16.11 -0.49
C SER A 54 6.56 16.65 0.55
N ARG A 55 7.13 15.81 1.41
CA ARG A 55 8.13 16.25 2.39
C ARG A 55 9.50 16.40 1.73
N GLU A 56 10.31 17.29 2.29
CA GLU A 56 11.67 17.58 1.84
C GLU A 56 12.57 16.33 1.74
N ASP A 57 12.41 15.38 2.67
CA ASP A 57 13.16 14.11 2.67
C ASP A 57 12.83 13.19 1.49
N PHE A 58 11.82 13.53 0.68
CA PHE A 58 11.42 12.81 -0.52
C PHE A 58 11.33 13.69 -1.77
N SER A 59 11.20 15.01 -1.60
CA SER A 59 11.25 15.96 -2.72
C SER A 59 12.60 15.88 -3.42
N GLY A 60 12.60 15.83 -4.75
CA GLY A 60 13.82 15.73 -5.56
C GLY A 60 14.31 14.30 -5.84
N LYS A 61 13.75 13.28 -5.20
CA LYS A 61 14.05 11.88 -5.57
C LYS A 61 13.36 11.52 -6.89
N SER A 62 14.08 10.85 -7.78
CA SER A 62 13.46 10.21 -8.95
C SER A 62 12.81 8.88 -8.55
N TRP A 63 11.55 8.70 -8.95
CA TRP A 63 10.79 7.49 -8.66
C TRP A 63 10.63 6.62 -9.90
N VAL A 64 10.58 5.31 -9.71
CA VAL A 64 10.19 4.37 -10.76
C VAL A 64 9.06 3.49 -10.27
N PHE A 65 8.14 3.18 -11.18
CA PHE A 65 7.11 2.19 -10.99
C PHE A 65 7.53 0.89 -11.66
N VAL A 66 7.42 -0.21 -10.93
CA VAL A 66 7.76 -1.54 -11.41
C VAL A 66 6.56 -2.45 -11.18
N THR A 67 6.18 -3.21 -12.20
CA THR A 67 5.26 -4.34 -12.04
C THR A 67 6.05 -5.62 -12.23
N ILE A 68 5.96 -6.55 -11.28
CA ILE A 68 6.61 -7.86 -11.32
C ILE A 68 5.50 -8.91 -11.31
N THR A 69 5.38 -9.67 -12.39
CA THR A 69 4.52 -10.87 -12.46
C THR A 69 5.18 -12.00 -11.68
N ALA A 70 4.47 -12.99 -11.13
CA ALA A 70 5.13 -14.13 -10.49
C ALA A 70 5.78 -15.07 -11.51
N HIS A 71 6.62 -16.02 -11.06
CA HIS A 71 7.20 -17.02 -11.95
C HIS A 71 6.13 -17.93 -12.56
N GLU A 72 6.26 -18.34 -13.83
CA GLU A 72 5.26 -19.13 -14.56
C GLU A 72 4.88 -20.44 -13.84
N ASP A 73 5.86 -21.14 -13.27
CA ASP A 73 5.61 -22.38 -12.53
C ASP A 73 4.74 -22.17 -11.29
N SER A 74 4.78 -20.98 -10.68
CA SER A 74 3.92 -20.69 -9.54
C SER A 74 2.47 -20.44 -9.97
N HIS A 75 2.23 -19.96 -11.20
CA HIS A 75 0.89 -19.83 -11.78
C HIS A 75 0.25 -21.19 -12.08
N LYS A 76 1.05 -22.24 -12.31
CA LYS A 76 0.57 -23.61 -12.52
C LYS A 76 0.06 -24.27 -11.23
N ILE A 77 0.37 -23.70 -10.06
CA ILE A 77 0.05 -24.27 -8.74
C ILE A 77 -1.18 -23.61 -8.13
N SER A 78 -1.10 -22.31 -7.78
CA SER A 78 -2.22 -21.55 -7.21
C SER A 78 -1.91 -20.06 -7.08
N PRO A 79 -2.92 -19.18 -6.92
CA PRO A 79 -2.69 -17.77 -6.56
C PRO A 79 -1.78 -17.60 -5.34
N GLN A 80 -1.96 -18.40 -4.29
CA GLN A 80 -1.15 -18.32 -3.09
C GLN A 80 0.30 -18.74 -3.35
N ALA A 81 0.55 -19.65 -4.30
CA ALA A 81 1.90 -19.99 -4.74
C ALA A 81 2.58 -18.80 -5.44
N THR A 82 1.88 -18.07 -6.31
CA THR A 82 2.41 -16.86 -6.97
C THR A 82 2.78 -15.77 -5.95
N LEU A 83 1.94 -15.57 -4.93
CA LEU A 83 2.21 -14.63 -3.85
C LEU A 83 3.44 -15.02 -3.03
N ARG A 84 3.55 -16.30 -2.64
CA ARG A 84 4.73 -16.82 -1.92
C ARG A 84 6.00 -16.71 -2.76
N ASN A 85 5.92 -16.95 -4.07
CA ASN A 85 7.04 -16.77 -5.00
C ASN A 85 7.57 -15.33 -4.94
N LEU A 86 6.69 -14.35 -5.11
CA LEU A 86 7.02 -12.93 -5.05
C LEU A 86 7.57 -12.51 -3.67
N GLN A 87 7.00 -13.01 -2.58
CA GLN A 87 7.46 -12.70 -1.22
C GLN A 87 8.86 -13.24 -0.95
N ARG A 88 9.13 -14.51 -1.29
CA ARG A 88 10.42 -15.17 -1.04
C ARG A 88 11.55 -14.50 -1.82
N GLY A 89 11.30 -14.13 -3.07
CA GLY A 89 12.34 -13.52 -3.90
C GLY A 89 12.61 -12.05 -3.58
N TRP A 90 11.67 -11.34 -2.93
CA TRP A 90 11.83 -9.91 -2.65
C TRP A 90 13.10 -9.57 -1.88
N GLY A 91 13.45 -10.34 -0.84
CA GLY A 91 14.66 -10.05 -0.05
C GLY A 91 15.91 -10.06 -0.95
N LYS A 92 16.03 -11.07 -1.82
CA LYS A 92 17.12 -11.19 -2.79
C LYS A 92 17.11 -10.04 -3.81
N LEU A 93 15.92 -9.68 -4.33
CA LEU A 93 15.79 -8.58 -5.28
C LEU A 93 16.13 -7.24 -4.64
N TYR A 94 15.68 -6.98 -3.42
CA TYR A 94 16.00 -5.79 -2.66
C TYR A 94 17.52 -5.63 -2.47
N HIS A 95 18.23 -6.71 -2.10
CA HIS A 95 19.69 -6.67 -2.00
C HIS A 95 20.35 -6.35 -3.34
N ARG A 96 19.91 -6.97 -4.44
CA ARG A 96 20.42 -6.66 -5.79
C ARG A 96 20.16 -5.21 -6.19
N LEU A 97 18.98 -4.67 -5.90
CA LEU A 97 18.63 -3.27 -6.15
C LEU A 97 19.49 -2.34 -5.29
N LYS A 98 19.76 -2.69 -4.03
CA LYS A 98 20.66 -1.93 -3.15
C LYS A 98 22.08 -1.91 -3.72
N THR A 99 22.62 -3.04 -4.16
CA THR A 99 23.92 -3.11 -4.83
C THR A 99 23.93 -2.30 -6.11
N PHE A 100 22.88 -2.41 -6.93
CA PHE A 100 22.71 -1.60 -8.15
C PHE A 100 22.69 -0.10 -7.84
N ASN A 101 22.15 0.30 -6.68
CA ASN A 101 22.14 1.66 -6.16
C ASN A 101 23.45 2.07 -5.45
N GLY A 102 24.58 1.44 -5.81
CA GLY A 102 25.87 1.73 -5.18
C GLY A 102 25.92 1.40 -3.68
N GLY A 103 25.17 0.39 -3.25
CA GLY A 103 25.05 0.00 -1.84
C GLY A 103 24.11 0.88 -1.01
N LYS A 104 23.53 1.94 -1.57
CA LYS A 104 22.64 2.86 -0.84
C LYS A 104 21.23 2.27 -0.69
N ALA A 105 20.66 2.39 0.51
CA ALA A 105 19.26 2.05 0.73
C ALA A 105 18.34 3.01 -0.05
N PHE A 106 17.19 2.50 -0.49
CA PHE A 106 16.18 3.27 -1.20
C PHE A 106 14.82 3.09 -0.53
N ASP A 107 13.95 4.07 -0.72
CA ASP A 107 12.58 3.99 -0.26
C ASP A 107 11.72 3.24 -1.26
N TYR A 108 10.75 2.50 -0.75
CA TYR A 108 9.79 1.83 -1.59
C TYR A 108 8.42 1.72 -0.93
N ILE A 109 7.42 1.56 -1.77
CA ILE A 109 6.08 1.09 -1.43
C ILE A 109 5.78 -0.05 -2.38
N ARG A 110 5.20 -1.14 -1.87
CA ARG A 110 4.74 -2.24 -2.69
C ARG A 110 3.35 -2.70 -2.31
N VAL A 111 2.61 -3.13 -3.32
CA VAL A 111 1.26 -3.68 -3.24
C VAL A 111 1.21 -4.93 -4.09
N PHE A 112 0.51 -5.94 -3.60
CA PHE A 112 0.23 -7.14 -4.39
C PHE A 112 -1.14 -6.99 -5.02
N GLU A 113 -1.23 -7.09 -6.35
CA GLU A 113 -2.49 -7.10 -7.10
C GLU A 113 -2.80 -8.53 -7.53
N LYS A 114 -3.96 -9.09 -7.17
CA LYS A 114 -4.46 -10.34 -7.77
C LYS A 114 -4.99 -9.97 -9.15
N HIS A 115 -4.40 -10.55 -10.19
CA HIS A 115 -4.80 -10.43 -11.57
C HIS A 115 -5.64 -11.66 -11.96
N GLU A 116 -6.72 -11.44 -12.70
CA GLU A 116 -7.64 -12.49 -13.16
C GLU A 116 -7.14 -13.25 -14.40
N ASN A 117 -5.93 -12.95 -14.89
CA ASN A 117 -5.46 -13.52 -16.15
C ASN A 117 -5.01 -14.97 -15.97
N GLY A 118 -5.59 -15.85 -16.79
CA GLY A 118 -5.24 -17.27 -16.89
C GLY A 118 -6.11 -18.17 -16.01
N LYS A 119 -6.01 -19.49 -16.25
CA LYS A 119 -6.86 -20.53 -15.63
C LYS A 119 -6.94 -20.49 -14.09
N TYR A 120 -5.90 -20.00 -13.42
CA TYR A 120 -5.81 -19.97 -11.96
C TYR A 120 -5.76 -18.55 -11.38
N GLY A 121 -5.64 -17.51 -12.20
CA GLY A 121 -5.24 -16.17 -11.75
C GLY A 121 -3.84 -16.14 -11.09
N GLY A 122 -3.40 -14.97 -10.64
CA GLY A 122 -2.11 -14.86 -9.94
C GLY A 122 -1.87 -13.47 -9.37
N TYR A 123 -0.87 -13.32 -8.52
CA TYR A 123 -0.49 -12.02 -7.97
C TYR A 123 0.61 -11.36 -8.80
N HIS A 124 0.48 -10.06 -9.01
CA HIS A 124 1.54 -9.15 -9.41
C HIS A 124 2.03 -8.38 -8.17
N MET A 125 3.30 -7.98 -8.18
CA MET A 125 3.84 -7.02 -7.23
C MET A 125 4.01 -5.68 -7.95
N HIS A 126 3.26 -4.66 -7.54
CA HIS A 126 3.48 -3.28 -7.96
C HIS A 126 4.37 -2.60 -6.94
N LEU A 127 5.43 -1.96 -7.41
CA LEU A 127 6.37 -1.25 -6.58
C LEU A 127 6.53 0.17 -7.08
N ILE A 128 6.65 1.10 -6.15
CA ILE A 128 7.26 2.40 -6.42
C ILE A 128 8.49 2.52 -5.55
N MET A 129 9.61 2.90 -6.14
CA MET A 129 10.91 2.94 -5.48
C MET A 129 11.72 4.17 -5.86
N SER A 130 12.44 4.73 -4.89
CA SER A 130 13.23 5.95 -5.02
C SER A 130 14.66 5.67 -5.49
N ILE A 131 14.77 4.95 -6.61
CA ILE A 131 16.05 4.53 -7.22
C ILE A 131 16.14 5.06 -8.67
N GLY A 132 15.28 6.02 -9.03
CA GLY A 132 15.18 6.51 -10.40
C GLY A 132 16.49 7.14 -10.89
N ASP A 133 17.27 7.78 -10.03
CA ASP A 133 18.53 8.42 -10.42
C ASP A 133 19.58 7.39 -10.84
N ALA A 134 19.67 6.26 -10.13
CA ALA A 134 20.54 5.15 -10.52
C ALA A 134 20.14 4.55 -11.88
N PHE A 135 18.85 4.59 -12.22
CA PHE A 135 18.38 4.19 -13.55
C PHE A 135 18.56 5.28 -14.61
N ALA A 136 18.49 6.56 -14.24
CA ALA A 136 18.71 7.69 -15.14
C ALA A 136 20.18 7.80 -15.58
N LEU A 137 21.13 7.69 -14.63
CA LEU A 137 22.57 7.68 -14.94
C LEU A 137 22.91 6.60 -15.98
N LYS A 138 22.31 5.41 -15.83
CA LYS A 138 22.49 4.33 -16.81
C LYS A 138 21.77 4.55 -18.13
N LYS A 139 20.73 5.38 -18.16
CA LYS A 139 20.05 5.75 -19.41
C LYS A 139 20.95 6.62 -20.27
N ASP A 140 21.70 7.55 -19.67
CA ASP A 140 22.64 8.39 -20.41
C ASP A 140 23.83 7.59 -20.92
N GLU A 141 24.39 6.72 -20.06
CA GLU A 141 25.38 5.72 -20.51
C GLU A 141 24.84 4.82 -21.62
N PHE A 142 23.55 4.46 -21.56
CA PHE A 142 22.90 3.64 -22.57
C PHE A 142 22.70 4.39 -23.88
N ALA A 143 22.31 5.66 -23.85
CA ALA A 143 22.21 6.50 -25.04
C ALA A 143 23.57 6.61 -25.74
N GLN A 144 24.65 6.82 -24.98
CA GLN A 144 26.01 6.82 -25.52
C GLN A 144 26.39 5.47 -26.15
N VAL A 145 26.00 4.34 -25.53
CA VAL A 145 26.22 3.00 -26.11
C VAL A 145 25.45 2.82 -27.41
N LEU A 146 24.19 3.25 -27.47
CA LEU A 146 23.37 3.17 -28.68
C LEU A 146 23.96 4.00 -29.81
N GLU A 147 24.44 5.22 -29.52
CA GLU A 147 25.12 6.05 -30.53
C GLU A 147 26.42 5.42 -31.01
N ARG A 148 27.24 4.88 -30.11
CA ARG A 148 28.45 4.12 -30.50
C ARG A 148 28.12 2.92 -31.39
N GLU A 149 27.03 2.21 -31.12
CA GLU A 149 26.59 1.10 -31.97
C GLU A 149 26.07 1.56 -33.34
N LYS A 150 25.33 2.68 -33.41
CA LYS A 150 24.92 3.29 -34.67
C LYS A 150 26.14 3.67 -35.51
N THR A 151 27.16 4.29 -34.90
CA THR A 151 28.42 4.63 -35.56
C THR A 151 29.17 3.38 -36.03
N ALA A 152 29.27 2.34 -35.19
CA ALA A 152 29.90 1.08 -35.58
C ALA A 152 29.20 0.42 -36.78
N ARG A 153 27.86 0.44 -36.82
CA ARG A 153 27.08 -0.05 -37.97
C ARG A 153 27.34 0.75 -39.25
N LYS A 154 27.40 2.08 -39.16
CA LYS A 154 27.76 2.95 -40.29
C LYS A 154 29.17 2.63 -40.82
N GLN A 155 30.08 2.19 -39.96
CA GLN A 155 31.44 1.76 -40.33
C GLN A 155 31.54 0.29 -40.78
N GLY A 156 30.42 -0.42 -41.01
CA GLY A 156 30.44 -1.84 -41.39
C GLY A 156 30.87 -2.80 -40.28
N LYS A 157 31.12 -2.32 -39.06
CA LYS A 157 31.50 -3.16 -37.92
C LYS A 157 30.26 -3.82 -37.32
N ARG A 158 30.30 -5.14 -37.12
CA ARG A 158 29.23 -5.86 -36.42
C ARG A 158 29.19 -5.40 -34.95
N PRO A 159 28.08 -4.82 -34.45
CA PRO A 159 27.98 -4.44 -33.06
C PRO A 159 28.11 -5.68 -32.17
N ARG A 160 28.90 -5.58 -31.10
CA ARG A 160 29.06 -6.66 -30.12
C ARG A 160 27.69 -6.92 -29.47
N LYS A 161 27.04 -8.05 -29.84
CA LYS A 161 25.69 -8.47 -29.38
C LYS A 161 25.47 -8.40 -27.85
N ARG A 162 26.55 -8.41 -27.06
CA ARG A 162 26.52 -8.44 -25.59
C ARG A 162 26.10 -7.10 -24.96
N LEU A 163 26.43 -5.95 -25.57
CA LEU A 163 26.14 -4.63 -24.97
C LEU A 163 24.66 -4.24 -24.95
N LYS A 164 23.87 -4.65 -25.95
CA LYS A 164 22.42 -4.34 -26.01
C LYS A 164 21.60 -4.97 -24.90
N ARG A 165 22.01 -6.14 -24.38
CA ARG A 165 21.20 -6.92 -23.42
C ARG A 165 21.39 -6.47 -21.97
N GLU A 166 22.54 -5.89 -21.63
CA GLU A 166 22.93 -5.68 -20.22
C GLU A 166 22.55 -4.29 -19.66
N LYS A 167 22.06 -3.36 -20.50
CA LYS A 167 22.01 -1.92 -20.11
C LYS A 167 20.65 -1.24 -20.07
N HIS A 168 19.56 -1.83 -20.54
CA HIS A 168 18.24 -1.20 -20.38
C HIS A 168 17.72 -1.43 -18.94
N PRO A 169 17.42 -0.39 -18.14
CA PRO A 169 16.90 -0.50 -16.77
C PRO A 169 15.80 -1.55 -16.57
N ALA A 170 14.77 -1.53 -17.43
CA ALA A 170 13.68 -2.51 -17.37
C ALA A 170 14.16 -3.95 -17.61
N ARG A 171 15.14 -4.12 -18.51
CA ARG A 171 15.71 -5.43 -18.80
C ARG A 171 16.56 -5.93 -17.63
N TRP A 172 17.36 -5.05 -17.04
CA TRP A 172 18.13 -5.37 -15.84
C TRP A 172 17.19 -5.82 -14.70
N ILE A 173 16.09 -5.10 -14.45
CA ILE A 173 15.11 -5.51 -13.43
C ILE A 173 14.53 -6.88 -13.77
N LYS A 174 14.15 -7.13 -15.04
CA LYS A 174 13.63 -8.42 -15.49
C LYS A 174 14.63 -9.55 -15.23
N ASP A 175 15.89 -9.38 -15.61
CA ASP A 175 16.94 -10.38 -15.42
C ASP A 175 17.26 -10.57 -13.93
N ALA A 176 17.25 -9.50 -13.12
CA ALA A 176 17.41 -9.57 -11.67
C ALA A 176 16.26 -10.31 -10.99
N CYS A 177 15.01 -10.07 -11.41
CA CYS A 177 13.83 -10.81 -10.92
C CYS A 177 13.95 -12.29 -11.24
N ARG A 178 14.32 -12.64 -12.48
CA ARG A 178 14.53 -14.02 -12.90
C ARG A 178 15.64 -14.70 -12.08
N ALA A 179 16.77 -14.02 -11.86
CA ALA A 179 17.86 -14.52 -11.02
C ALA A 179 17.46 -14.73 -9.55
N CYS A 180 16.43 -14.02 -9.08
CA CYS A 180 15.83 -14.22 -7.77
C CYS A 180 14.77 -15.33 -7.73
N ARG A 181 14.59 -16.08 -8.84
CA ARG A 181 13.49 -17.04 -9.06
C ARG A 181 12.11 -16.41 -8.86
N MET A 182 12.00 -15.11 -9.13
CA MET A 182 10.74 -14.37 -9.18
C MET A 182 10.23 -14.32 -10.61
N GLY A 183 9.41 -13.31 -10.92
CA GLY A 183 8.79 -13.07 -12.20
C GLY A 183 9.59 -13.34 -13.44
N TYR A 184 8.89 -13.95 -14.40
CA TYR A 184 9.34 -14.06 -15.78
C TYR A 184 9.19 -12.73 -16.53
N GLU A 185 8.35 -11.83 -16.03
CA GLU A 185 8.05 -10.52 -16.60
C GLU A 185 8.17 -9.41 -15.56
N ALA A 186 8.84 -8.32 -15.97
CA ALA A 186 8.90 -7.09 -15.22
C ALA A 186 8.78 -5.91 -16.19
N ASP A 187 7.82 -5.02 -15.91
CA ASP A 187 7.67 -3.75 -16.60
C ASP A 187 8.14 -2.62 -15.67
N MET A 188 8.86 -1.64 -16.23
CA MET A 188 9.39 -0.51 -15.48
C MET A 188 9.06 0.79 -16.19
N LYS A 189 8.46 1.73 -15.47
CA LYS A 189 8.13 3.07 -15.93
C LYS A 189 8.76 4.10 -15.00
N GLN A 190 9.45 5.08 -15.58
CA GLN A 190 9.93 6.22 -14.81
C GLN A 190 8.75 7.11 -14.46
N ILE A 191 8.57 7.40 -13.18
CA ILE A 191 7.62 8.40 -12.73
C ILE A 191 8.50 9.59 -12.34
N GLY A 192 8.48 10.65 -13.15
CA GLY A 192 9.24 11.87 -12.84
C GLY A 192 8.88 12.46 -11.47
N SER A 193 9.34 13.68 -11.18
CA SER A 193 9.17 14.34 -9.87
C SER A 193 7.72 14.61 -9.42
N VAL A 194 6.72 14.29 -10.24
CA VAL A 194 5.31 14.60 -9.96
C VAL A 194 4.73 13.62 -8.93
N THR A 195 4.83 14.00 -7.65
CA THR A 195 4.23 13.38 -6.46
C THR A 195 2.79 12.87 -6.71
N THR A 196 1.99 13.64 -7.43
CA THR A 196 0.59 13.31 -7.74
C THR A 196 0.44 12.08 -8.62
N LYS A 197 1.34 11.87 -9.60
CA LYS A 197 1.32 10.70 -10.49
C LYS A 197 1.68 9.43 -9.71
N VAL A 198 2.72 9.49 -8.87
CA VAL A 198 3.14 8.39 -8.00
C VAL A 198 1.99 7.92 -7.11
N ALA A 199 1.36 8.87 -6.40
CA ALA A 199 0.23 8.54 -5.53
C ALA A 199 -0.97 8.00 -6.29
N SER A 200 -1.28 8.55 -7.47
CA SER A 200 -2.38 8.08 -8.31
C SER A 200 -2.15 6.65 -8.80
N TYR A 201 -0.93 6.32 -9.24
CA TYR A 201 -0.57 4.95 -9.63
C TYR A 201 -0.75 3.98 -8.46
N MET A 202 -0.22 4.26 -7.27
CA MET A 202 -0.44 3.37 -6.12
C MET A 202 -1.92 3.24 -5.77
N THR A 203 -2.64 4.36 -5.75
CA THR A 203 -4.05 4.37 -5.38
C THR A 203 -4.87 3.52 -6.34
N LYS A 204 -4.58 3.59 -7.66
CA LYS A 204 -5.24 2.76 -8.67
C LYS A 204 -5.16 1.26 -8.33
N TYR A 205 -3.99 0.77 -7.95
CA TYR A 205 -3.82 -0.64 -7.62
C TYR A 205 -4.38 -0.99 -6.23
N ILE A 206 -4.36 -0.05 -5.28
CA ILE A 206 -5.04 -0.22 -4.00
C ILE A 206 -6.56 -0.29 -4.19
N SER A 207 -7.13 0.46 -5.14
CA SER A 207 -8.58 0.51 -5.38
C SER A 207 -9.08 -0.68 -6.21
N LYS A 208 -8.36 -1.11 -7.25
CA LYS A 208 -8.71 -2.32 -8.02
C LYS A 208 -8.81 -3.58 -7.14
N GLN A 209 -7.99 -3.60 -6.10
CA GLN A 209 -7.93 -4.66 -5.11
C GLN A 209 -9.13 -4.73 -4.16
N LEU A 210 -9.99 -3.71 -4.13
CA LEU A 210 -11.13 -3.64 -3.20
C LEU A 210 -12.23 -4.64 -3.57
N GLU A 211 -12.32 -5.02 -4.84
CA GLU A 211 -13.30 -5.98 -5.36
C GLU A 211 -12.88 -7.43 -5.06
N ILE A 212 -11.60 -7.66 -4.74
CA ILE A 212 -11.04 -8.98 -4.51
C ILE A 212 -11.00 -9.28 -3.01
N LEU A 213 -11.98 -10.06 -2.55
CA LEU A 213 -12.19 -10.45 -1.15
C LEU A 213 -11.12 -11.42 -0.62
N GLU A 214 -10.50 -12.21 -1.50
CA GLU A 214 -9.54 -13.25 -1.14
C GLU A 214 -8.11 -12.70 -1.02
N PHE A 215 -7.74 -12.25 0.18
CA PHE A 215 -6.36 -11.95 0.51
C PHE A 215 -5.95 -12.76 1.74
N PRO A 216 -4.74 -13.35 1.78
CA PRO A 216 -4.36 -14.18 2.91
C PRO A 216 -4.47 -13.45 4.25
N PRO A 217 -4.96 -14.13 5.30
CA PRO A 217 -5.11 -13.54 6.61
C PRO A 217 -3.76 -13.04 7.13
N ARG A 218 -3.79 -11.96 7.92
CA ARG A 218 -2.62 -11.34 8.57
C ARG A 218 -1.57 -10.76 7.61
N MET A 219 -1.77 -10.82 6.29
CA MET A 219 -0.87 -10.18 5.35
C MET A 219 -1.16 -8.68 5.22
N ARG A 220 -0.11 -7.87 5.33
CA ARG A 220 -0.20 -6.44 4.99
C ARG A 220 -0.31 -6.28 3.48
N ARG A 221 -1.39 -5.67 3.01
CA ARG A 221 -1.61 -5.38 1.57
C ARG A 221 -0.62 -4.36 1.02
N ILE A 222 -0.33 -3.33 1.81
CA ILE A 222 0.64 -2.29 1.48
C ILE A 222 1.83 -2.46 2.42
N GLN A 223 3.02 -2.54 1.83
CA GLN A 223 4.27 -2.65 2.55
C GLN A 223 5.21 -1.56 2.06
N ALA A 224 5.95 -0.94 2.96
CA ALA A 224 6.86 0.14 2.62
C ALA A 224 8.21 -0.03 3.31
N SER A 225 9.24 0.66 2.83
CA SER A 225 10.54 0.72 3.50
C SER A 225 10.38 1.31 4.91
N VAL A 226 11.34 0.99 5.80
CA VAL A 226 11.35 1.50 7.18
C VAL A 226 11.31 3.02 7.21
N ARG A 227 12.13 3.67 6.36
CA ARG A 227 12.19 5.13 6.27
C ARG A 227 10.91 5.73 5.68
N PHE A 228 10.27 5.09 4.70
CA PHE A 228 8.96 5.56 4.22
C PHE A 228 7.92 5.46 5.33
N GLY A 229 7.83 4.30 5.97
CA GLY A 229 7.00 4.04 7.15
C GLY A 229 5.57 3.63 6.81
N SER A 230 4.67 3.83 7.78
CA SER A 230 3.23 3.57 7.61
C SER A 230 2.43 4.71 8.24
N PRO A 231 1.14 4.87 7.88
CA PRO A 231 0.27 5.86 8.49
C PRO A 231 0.33 5.74 10.02
N LYS A 232 0.98 6.71 10.67
CA LYS A 232 1.06 6.76 12.12
C LYS A 232 -0.30 7.22 12.64
N ARG A 233 -0.76 6.62 13.74
CA ARG A 233 -1.81 7.26 14.55
C ARG A 233 -1.24 8.61 14.98
N ARG A 234 -1.92 9.70 14.65
CA ARG A 234 -1.61 11.01 15.27
C ARG A 234 -1.72 10.78 16.78
N LYS A 235 -0.66 11.10 17.52
CA LYS A 235 -0.79 11.30 18.97
C LYS A 235 -1.66 12.54 19.09
N THR A 236 -2.97 12.37 19.26
CA THR A 236 -3.82 13.48 19.68
C THR A 236 -3.32 13.86 21.06
N GLY A 237 -2.74 15.05 21.22
CA GLY A 237 -2.39 15.63 22.52
C GLY A 237 -3.62 16.02 23.33
N ASN A 238 -4.75 15.34 23.13
CA ASN A 238 -5.99 15.65 23.79
C ASN A 238 -6.01 14.93 25.12
N ALA A 239 -6.44 15.63 26.18
CA ALA A 239 -6.67 15.14 27.53
C ALA A 239 -7.78 14.06 27.64
N ARG A 240 -8.12 13.39 26.53
CA ARG A 240 -9.20 12.40 26.46
C ARG A 240 -8.64 11.03 26.79
N HIS A 241 -9.16 10.42 27.84
CA HIS A 241 -8.88 9.02 28.15
C HIS A 241 -9.83 8.13 27.33
N TRP A 242 -9.31 7.50 26.29
CA TRP A 242 -10.08 6.60 25.42
C TRP A 242 -10.09 5.19 25.97
N MET A 243 -11.27 4.66 26.28
CA MET A 243 -11.47 3.29 26.76
C MET A 243 -12.32 2.46 25.78
N PRO A 244 -11.99 1.17 25.61
CA PRO A 244 -12.77 0.27 24.77
C PRO A 244 -14.08 -0.14 25.46
N ARG A 245 -15.23 -0.10 24.75
CA ARG A 245 -16.51 -0.68 25.20
C ARG A 245 -17.16 -1.51 24.09
N SER A 246 -17.94 -2.53 24.47
CA SER A 246 -18.71 -3.36 23.52
C SER A 246 -20.04 -2.73 23.10
N ALA A 247 -20.64 -1.93 23.98
CA ALA A 247 -21.93 -1.27 23.78
C ALA A 247 -22.02 0.00 24.63
N ILE A 248 -23.03 0.83 24.32
CA ILE A 248 -23.56 1.87 25.22
C ILE A 248 -24.90 1.37 25.76
N TYR A 249 -25.15 1.57 27.05
CA TYR A 249 -26.38 1.18 27.74
C TYR A 249 -27.25 2.41 27.96
N LYS A 250 -28.58 2.23 28.06
CA LYS A 250 -29.49 3.35 28.33
C LYS A 250 -29.13 4.06 29.64
N THR A 251 -28.66 3.33 30.65
CA THR A 251 -28.19 3.89 31.92
C THR A 251 -27.00 4.83 31.76
N ASP A 252 -26.20 4.72 30.69
CA ASP A 252 -25.15 5.69 30.43
C ASP A 252 -25.75 7.10 30.17
N LEU A 253 -27.01 7.22 29.72
CA LEU A 253 -27.69 8.53 29.59
C LEU A 253 -27.96 9.21 30.94
N GLU A 254 -27.97 8.46 32.04
CA GLU A 254 -28.14 9.00 33.39
C GLU A 254 -26.80 9.53 33.95
N ASP A 255 -25.69 8.90 33.54
CA ASP A 255 -24.34 9.24 33.96
C ASP A 255 -23.75 10.44 33.20
N TYR A 256 -24.20 10.68 31.96
CA TYR A 256 -23.67 11.70 31.07
C TYR A 256 -24.77 12.66 30.57
N ASP A 257 -24.53 13.97 30.73
CA ASP A 257 -25.37 15.04 30.18
C ASP A 257 -25.38 15.02 28.64
N LEU A 258 -24.31 14.50 28.01
CA LEU A 258 -24.18 14.43 26.56
C LEU A 258 -23.36 13.21 26.13
N ILE A 259 -23.95 12.35 25.30
CA ILE A 259 -23.23 11.29 24.59
C ILE A 259 -23.20 11.62 23.09
N PHE A 260 -22.02 11.88 22.53
CA PHE A 260 -21.84 12.26 21.13
C PHE A 260 -21.12 11.19 20.32
N ASP A 261 -21.80 10.60 19.33
CA ASP A 261 -21.17 9.71 18.34
C ASP A 261 -20.48 10.54 17.28
N MET A 262 -19.16 10.66 17.41
CA MET A 262 -18.31 11.39 16.46
C MET A 262 -18.26 10.74 15.08
N THR A 263 -18.59 9.44 14.96
CA THR A 263 -18.60 8.72 13.69
C THR A 263 -19.84 9.08 12.89
N ARG A 264 -21.01 9.08 13.54
CA ARG A 264 -22.29 9.47 12.93
C ARG A 264 -22.52 10.97 12.93
N LYS A 265 -21.77 11.73 13.74
CA LYS A 265 -22.04 13.13 14.08
C LYS A 265 -23.45 13.30 14.66
N HIS A 266 -23.80 12.42 15.59
CA HIS A 266 -25.13 12.29 16.16
C HIS A 266 -25.05 12.37 17.69
N VAL A 267 -26.00 13.05 18.31
CA VAL A 267 -26.16 13.05 19.77
C VAL A 267 -27.05 11.87 20.11
N ILE A 268 -26.54 10.93 20.91
CA ILE A 268 -27.30 9.76 21.32
C ILE A 268 -28.44 10.22 22.25
N SER A 269 -29.67 9.79 21.94
CA SER A 269 -30.86 10.05 22.76
C SER A 269 -31.50 8.75 23.22
N GLU A 270 -32.58 8.83 24.01
CA GLU A 270 -33.34 7.65 24.44
C GLU A 270 -33.87 6.81 23.26
N ASP A 271 -34.23 7.46 22.16
CA ASP A 271 -34.77 6.80 20.95
C ASP A 271 -33.76 5.85 20.28
N ASP A 272 -32.46 6.00 20.55
CA ASP A 272 -31.42 5.12 20.05
C ASP A 272 -31.42 3.74 20.74
N PHE A 273 -32.13 3.58 21.87
CA PHE A 273 -32.15 2.39 22.73
C PHE A 273 -33.50 1.64 22.73
N PRO A 274 -33.96 1.07 21.61
CA PRO A 274 -35.24 0.35 21.58
C PRO A 274 -35.28 -0.85 22.55
N ASP A 275 -34.13 -1.49 22.81
CA ASP A 275 -33.99 -2.63 23.73
C ASP A 275 -33.18 -2.27 24.99
N GLY A 276 -33.07 -0.98 25.32
CA GLY A 276 -32.25 -0.50 26.45
C GLY A 276 -30.73 -0.59 26.24
N VAL A 277 -30.26 -1.14 25.10
CA VAL A 277 -28.83 -1.25 24.76
C VAL A 277 -28.59 -0.86 23.31
N LEU A 278 -27.60 -0.01 23.10
CA LEU A 278 -27.10 0.37 21.78
C LEU A 278 -25.88 -0.49 21.43
N TRP A 279 -26.16 -1.65 20.84
CA TRP A 279 -25.15 -2.61 20.39
C TRP A 279 -24.47 -2.17 19.10
N TYR A 280 -23.16 -2.48 19.02
CA TYR A 280 -22.34 -2.15 17.86
C TYR A 280 -21.50 -3.35 17.42
N PRO A 281 -21.81 -3.96 16.25
CA PRO A 281 -22.87 -3.61 15.31
C PRO A 281 -24.24 -4.10 15.81
N LYS A 282 -25.31 -3.30 15.68
CA LYS A 282 -26.68 -3.83 15.64
C LYS A 282 -26.64 -4.95 14.60
N GLU A 283 -26.98 -6.16 15.03
CA GLU A 283 -26.95 -7.33 14.17
C GLU A 283 -27.60 -6.96 12.82
N LEU A 284 -26.84 -7.05 11.73
CA LEU A 284 -27.44 -7.35 10.44
C LEU A 284 -27.93 -8.80 10.55
N LYS A 285 -29.06 -9.00 11.22
CA LYS A 285 -29.91 -10.14 10.93
C LYS A 285 -30.71 -9.79 9.68
#